data_AF-A0A317PY82-F1
#
_entry.id   AF-A0A317PY82-F1
#
_cell.length_a   1.000
_cell.length_b   1.000
_cell.length_c   1.000
_cell.angle_alpha   90.00
_cell.angle_beta   90.00
_cell.angle_gamma   90.00
#
_symmetry.space_group_name_H-M   'P 1'
#
loop_
_entity.id
_entity.type
_entity.pdbx_description
1 polymer ?
#
loop_
_entity_poly.entity_id
_entity_poly.type
_entity_poly.pdbx_seq_one_letter_code
_entity_poly.pdbx_strand_id
1 'polypeptide(L)'
;MARPKIPRNICGRPANSCFKPNGIPMNNLERVAMGADEFEAMRLVDLNGMQQLEAAAVMQVSRQTLANLVKRARAKVADCLVNGKALDLAERD
;
A
#
# COMPACT_ATOMS: atom_id res chain seq x y z
N MET A 1 -0.52 24.45 -5.39
CA MET A 1 -0.83 23.87 -4.05
C MET A 1 -1.29 22.43 -4.24
N ALA A 2 -0.75 21.49 -3.47
CA ALA A 2 -1.27 20.12 -3.48
C ALA A 2 -2.69 20.13 -2.93
N ARG A 3 -3.64 19.56 -3.68
CA ARG A 3 -5.03 19.42 -3.22
C ARG A 3 -5.00 18.62 -1.90
N PRO A 4 -5.61 19.12 -0.81
CA PRO A 4 -5.70 18.37 0.44
C PRO A 4 -6.26 16.97 0.16
N LYS A 5 -5.57 15.95 0.65
CA LYS A 5 -6.06 14.58 0.51
C LYS A 5 -7.35 14.48 1.31
N ILE A 6 -8.41 14.01 0.65
CA ILE A 6 -9.68 13.71 1.32
C ILE A 6 -9.40 12.66 2.41
N PRO A 7 -9.89 12.87 3.64
CA PRO A 7 -9.78 11.88 4.71
C PRO A 7 -10.36 10.56 4.23
N ARG A 8 -9.72 9.45 4.62
CA ARG A 8 -10.16 8.11 4.22
C ARG A 8 -10.03 7.15 5.37
N ASN A 9 -10.91 6.15 5.38
CA ASN A 9 -10.92 5.13 6.41
C ASN A 9 -9.83 4.08 6.13
N ILE A 10 -9.00 3.83 7.12
CA ILE A 10 -7.89 2.87 7.09
C ILE A 10 -8.00 2.05 8.36
N CYS A 11 -8.33 0.77 8.22
CA CYS A 11 -8.57 -0.12 9.36
C CYS A 11 -7.47 -1.17 9.53
N GLY A 12 -6.77 -1.54 8.45
CA GLY A 12 -5.66 -2.47 8.50
C GLY A 12 -4.38 -1.84 9.03
N ARG A 13 -3.57 -2.65 9.71
CA ARG A 13 -2.18 -2.35 10.07
C ARG A 13 -1.28 -3.43 9.48
N PRO A 14 -0.12 -3.08 8.92
CA PRO A 14 0.86 -4.08 8.52
C PRO A 14 1.38 -4.83 9.75
N ALA A 15 1.63 -6.14 9.61
CA ALA A 15 2.15 -6.95 10.72
C ALA A 15 3.58 -6.55 11.14
N ASN A 16 4.36 -6.04 10.19
CA ASN A 16 5.70 -5.52 10.39
C ASN A 16 5.83 -4.19 9.65
N SER A 17 6.68 -3.30 10.11
CA SER A 17 6.95 -2.01 9.46
C SER A 17 7.77 -2.13 8.17
N CYS A 18 8.35 -3.30 7.89
CA CYS A 18 9.20 -3.52 6.71
C CYS A 18 9.23 -4.99 6.28
N PHE A 19 9.30 -5.22 4.96
CA PHE A 19 9.66 -6.51 4.35
C PHE A 19 10.87 -6.32 3.42
N LYS A 20 11.80 -7.29 3.40
CA LYS A 20 13.03 -7.18 2.61
C LYS A 20 13.53 -8.54 2.11
N PRO A 21 14.34 -8.60 1.05
CA PRO A 21 15.00 -9.84 0.63
C PRO A 21 15.90 -10.42 1.72
N ASN A 22 16.01 -11.74 1.73
CA ASN A 22 16.86 -12.47 2.66
C ASN A 22 18.35 -12.30 2.30
N GLY A 23 19.24 -12.36 3.29
CA GLY A 23 20.70 -12.35 3.10
C GLY A 23 21.34 -10.98 2.81
N ILE A 24 20.56 -9.91 2.64
CA ILE A 24 21.08 -8.56 2.36
C ILE A 24 20.80 -7.62 3.56
N PRO A 25 21.81 -6.95 4.12
CA PRO A 25 21.61 -5.94 5.18
C PRO A 25 20.73 -4.78 4.70
N MET A 26 19.88 -4.27 5.59
CA MET A 26 18.93 -3.19 5.26
C MET A 26 19.60 -1.91 4.74
N ASN A 27 20.82 -1.62 5.18
CA ASN A 27 21.57 -0.43 4.76
C ASN A 27 22.07 -0.50 3.31
N ASN A 28 22.03 -1.69 2.70
CA ASN A 28 22.47 -1.91 1.32
C ASN A 28 21.29 -2.02 0.34
N LEU A 29 20.05 -1.80 0.82
CA LEU A 29 18.85 -1.95 0.02
C LEU A 29 18.24 -0.60 -0.32
N GLU A 30 17.87 -0.44 -1.59
CA GLU A 30 16.89 0.58 -1.98
C GLU A 30 15.57 0.30 -1.28
N ARG A 31 14.87 1.38 -0.89
CA ARG A 31 13.63 1.29 -0.12
C ARG A 31 12.47 1.89 -0.90
N VAL A 32 11.36 1.18 -0.90
CA VAL A 32 10.10 1.63 -1.48
C VAL A 32 9.11 1.83 -0.34
N ALA A 33 8.66 3.05 -0.14
CA ALA A 33 7.64 3.35 0.87
C ALA A 33 6.23 3.10 0.31
N MET A 34 5.45 2.26 0.98
CA MET A 34 4.02 2.07 0.72
C MET A 34 3.21 2.90 1.70
N GLY A 35 2.29 3.73 1.19
CA GLY A 35 1.40 4.50 2.03
C GLY A 35 0.36 3.61 2.71
N ALA A 36 -0.12 4.03 3.89
CA ALA A 36 -1.17 3.30 4.61
C ALA A 36 -2.46 3.14 3.79
N ASP A 37 -2.75 4.09 2.90
CA ASP A 37 -3.88 4.06 1.98
C ASP A 37 -3.70 3.06 0.83
N GLU A 38 -2.48 2.92 0.32
CA GLU A 38 -2.11 1.91 -0.68
C GLU A 38 -2.15 0.51 -0.07
N PHE A 39 -1.62 0.35 1.15
CA PHE A 39 -1.68 -0.90 1.91
C PHE A 39 -3.13 -1.33 2.15
N GLU A 40 -3.99 -0.44 2.66
CA GLU A 40 -5.38 -0.78 2.93
C GLU A 40 -6.15 -1.14 1.66
N ALA A 41 -5.95 -0.40 0.57
CA ALA A 41 -6.60 -0.71 -0.70
C ALA A 41 -6.19 -2.10 -1.22
N MET A 42 -4.90 -2.43 -1.15
CA MET A 42 -4.39 -3.76 -1.51
C MET A 42 -4.92 -4.85 -0.57
N ARG A 43 -4.99 -4.60 0.74
CA ARG A 43 -5.56 -5.54 1.72
C ARG A 43 -7.03 -5.84 1.42
N LEU A 44 -7.85 -4.82 1.19
CA LEU A 44 -9.29 -5.01 0.94
C LEU A 44 -9.54 -5.72 -0.40
N VAL A 45 -8.84 -5.35 -1.46
CA VAL A 45 -9.11 -5.88 -2.80
C VAL A 45 -8.36 -7.19 -3.05
N ASP A 46 -7.04 -7.22 -2.82
CA ASP A 46 -6.19 -8.33 -3.22
C ASP A 46 -6.14 -9.45 -2.18
N LEU A 47 -6.17 -9.12 -0.88
CA LEU A 47 -6.17 -10.13 0.19
C LEU A 47 -7.58 -10.57 0.58
N ASN A 48 -8.50 -9.62 0.81
CA ASN A 48 -9.86 -9.94 1.26
C ASN A 48 -10.84 -10.22 0.10
N GLY A 49 -10.42 -10.02 -1.14
CA GLY A 49 -11.23 -10.32 -2.33
C GLY A 49 -12.45 -9.40 -2.53
N MET A 50 -12.51 -8.23 -1.89
CA MET A 50 -13.65 -7.32 -2.02
C MET A 50 -13.73 -6.73 -3.43
N GLN A 51 -14.95 -6.49 -3.90
CA GLN A 51 -15.13 -5.75 -5.14
C GLN A 51 -14.66 -4.30 -4.97
N GLN A 52 -14.08 -3.71 -6.02
CA GLN A 52 -13.54 -2.35 -5.93
C GLN A 52 -14.59 -1.29 -5.56
N LEU A 53 -15.86 -1.48 -5.93
CA LEU A 53 -16.90 -0.53 -5.53
C LEU A 53 -17.16 -0.59 -4.02
N GLU A 54 -17.20 -1.80 -3.45
CA GLU A 54 -17.41 -2.05 -2.02
C GLU A 54 -16.22 -1.55 -1.19
N ALA A 55 -15.00 -1.91 -1.58
CA ALA A 55 -13.79 -1.44 -0.90
C ALA A 55 -13.64 0.09 -0.94
N ALA A 56 -14.08 0.74 -2.03
CA ALA A 56 -14.05 2.20 -2.14
C ALA A 56 -15.04 2.85 -1.16
N ALA A 57 -16.22 2.25 -0.97
CA ALA A 57 -17.18 2.68 0.03
C ALA A 57 -16.64 2.50 1.46
N VAL A 58 -15.98 1.37 1.76
CA VAL A 58 -15.33 1.14 3.08
C VAL A 58 -14.28 2.20 3.38
N MET A 59 -13.45 2.54 2.39
CA MET A 59 -12.41 3.56 2.53
C MET A 59 -12.93 5.00 2.44
N GLN A 60 -14.20 5.22 2.11
CA GLN A 60 -14.80 6.55 1.88
C GLN A 60 -14.08 7.34 0.76
N VAL A 61 -13.76 6.67 -0.34
CA VAL A 61 -13.13 7.27 -1.52
C VAL A 61 -13.90 6.93 -2.80
N SER A 62 -13.64 7.64 -3.89
CA SER A 62 -14.21 7.26 -5.18
C SER A 62 -13.63 5.93 -5.66
N ARG A 63 -14.42 5.17 -6.44
CA ARG A 63 -13.96 3.92 -7.10
C ARG A 63 -12.66 4.14 -7.88
N GLN A 64 -12.53 5.26 -8.60
CA GLN A 64 -11.32 5.61 -9.34
C GLN A 64 -10.12 5.83 -8.41
N THR A 65 -10.33 6.46 -7.25
CA THR A 65 -9.27 6.66 -6.25
C THR A 65 -8.78 5.33 -5.70
N LEU A 66 -9.71 4.42 -5.35
CA LEU A 66 -9.36 3.07 -4.92
C LEU A 66 -8.57 2.32 -6.00
N ALA A 67 -9.04 2.33 -7.25
CA ALA A 67 -8.36 1.67 -8.36
C ALA A 67 -6.91 2.18 -8.52
N ASN A 68 -6.70 3.49 -8.38
CA ASN A 68 -5.38 4.10 -8.42
C ASN A 68 -4.50 3.72 -7.21
N LEU A 69 -5.08 3.55 -6.02
CA LEU A 69 -4.36 3.08 -4.84
C LEU A 69 -3.89 1.64 -5.02
N VAL A 70 -4.79 0.74 -5.43
CA VAL A 70 -4.47 -0.67 -5.71
C VAL A 70 -3.39 -0.77 -6.79
N LYS A 71 -3.50 -0.01 -7.89
CA LYS A 71 -2.49 0.00 -8.95
C LYS A 71 -1.11 0.40 -8.43
N ARG A 72 -1.03 1.45 -7.61
CA ARG A 72 0.24 1.91 -7.02
C ARG A 72 0.81 0.91 -6.03
N ALA A 73 -0.03 0.33 -5.17
CA ALA A 73 0.38 -0.70 -4.23
C ALA A 73 1.00 -1.91 -4.94
N ARG A 74 0.30 -2.45 -5.95
CA ARG A 74 0.80 -3.57 -6.75
C ARG A 74 2.11 -3.24 -7.48
N ALA A 75 2.24 -2.03 -8.03
CA ALA A 75 3.47 -1.60 -8.70
C ALA A 75 4.67 -1.56 -7.73
N LYS A 76 4.47 -1.09 -6.49
CA LYS A 76 5.51 -1.07 -5.46
C LYS A 76 5.91 -2.47 -5.02
N VAL A 77 4.93 -3.36 -4.82
CA VAL A 77 5.22 -4.78 -4.51
C VAL A 77 6.00 -5.42 -5.65
N ALA A 78 5.57 -5.23 -6.90
CA ALA A 78 6.26 -5.77 -8.06
C ALA A 78 7.70 -5.24 -8.18
N ASP A 79 7.93 -3.94 -7.96
CA ASP A 79 9.27 -3.34 -7.96
C ASP A 79 10.17 -3.98 -6.88
N CYS A 80 9.65 -4.16 -5.66
CA CYS A 80 10.40 -4.83 -4.59
C CYS A 80 10.75 -6.28 -4.92
N LEU A 81 9.79 -7.04 -5.47
CA LEU A 81 9.99 -8.44 -5.80
C LEU A 81 10.94 -8.65 -6.98
N VAL A 82 10.86 -7.82 -8.02
CA VAL A 82 11.67 -7.96 -9.25
C VAL A 82 13.08 -7.40 -9.03
N ASN A 83 13.22 -6.28 -8.35
CA ASN A 83 14.50 -5.59 -8.20
C ASN A 83 15.17 -5.81 -6.83
N GLY A 84 14.59 -6.67 -5.98
CA GLY A 84 15.17 -7.01 -4.67
C GLY A 84 15.22 -5.82 -3.71
N LYS A 85 14.21 -4.96 -3.72
CA LYS A 85 14.15 -3.77 -2.84
C LYS A 85 13.45 -4.10 -1.52
N ALA A 86 13.73 -3.30 -0.49
CA ALA A 86 12.95 -3.34 0.73
C ALA A 86 11.64 -2.57 0.55
N LEU A 87 10.56 -3.09 1.14
CA LEU A 87 9.25 -2.47 1.19
C LEU A 87 8.99 -1.95 2.61
N ASP A 88 9.02 -0.63 2.77
CA ASP A 88 8.68 0.03 4.03
C ASP A 88 7.18 0.29 4.06
N LEU A 89 6.50 -0.16 5.11
CA LEU A 89 5.06 -0.05 5.28
C LEU A 89 4.78 1.09 6.25
N ALA A 90 4.18 2.18 5.76
CA ALA A 90 3.84 3.31 6.60
C ALA A 90 2.78 2.93 7.65
N GLU A 91 3.05 3.21 8.92
CA GLU A 91 2.04 3.25 9.96
C GLU A 91 1.30 4.60 9.90
N ARG A 92 0.05 4.63 10.37
CA ARG A 92 -0.67 5.90 10.53
C ARG A 92 0.07 6.78 11.54
N ASP A 93 0.22 8.07 11.23
CA ASP A 93 0.35 9.13 12.23
C ASP A 93 -1.00 9.38 12.93
#